data_AF-A0A7J9FNQ8-F1
#
_entry.id   AF-A0A7J9FNQ8-F1
#
_cell.length_a   1.000
_cell.length_b   1.000
_cell.length_c   1.000
_cell.angle_alpha   90.00
_cell.angle_beta   90.00
_cell.angle_gamma   90.00
#
_symmetry.space_group_name_H-M   'P 1'
#
loop_
_entity.id
_entity.type
_entity.pdbx_description
1 polymer ?
#
loop_
_entity_poly.entity_id
_entity_poly.type
_entity_poly.pdbx_seq_one_letter_code
_entity_poly.pdbx_strand_id
1 'polypeptide(L)'
;MAILQNFRDEDVEWKAPWLVPDEILYRCGDFDWVPLLGIWGVFRYTPLLVLRKYRSRQFIPTMQGLAECEFSYKGNNYRGKIREMSNAWKQIHRMKIFTVGATTTPEYHEWRSKRINDNIPEPNHENNQSIEEHLRVVPSELEIIKQDFEKRNVELEKKIEQMEAEKMKLRLDADVQKLEAERLRKGKIKAEEDLDSLKMDYKKLWLSMRTVGLGKTSE
;
A
#
# COMPACT_ATOMS: atom_id res chain seq x y z
N MET A 1 15.72 19.15 -35.61
CA MET A 1 14.33 19.57 -35.28
C MET A 1 14.39 20.57 -34.13
N ALA A 2 14.33 21.86 -34.42
CA ALA A 2 14.55 22.95 -33.47
C ALA A 2 13.26 23.77 -33.25
N ILE A 3 12.15 23.11 -32.93
CA ILE A 3 10.84 23.75 -32.79
C ILE A 3 10.84 24.78 -31.64
N LEU A 4 11.72 24.64 -30.64
CA LEU A 4 11.75 25.46 -29.43
C LEU A 4 12.79 26.60 -29.42
N GLN A 5 13.65 26.72 -30.45
CA GLN A 5 14.76 27.68 -30.41
C GLN A 5 14.34 29.15 -30.61
N ASN A 6 13.16 29.41 -31.16
CA ASN A 6 12.69 30.76 -31.49
C ASN A 6 11.62 31.31 -30.53
N PHE A 7 11.25 30.56 -29.48
CA PHE A 7 10.26 31.00 -28.51
C PHE A 7 10.86 32.06 -27.58
N ARG A 8 10.17 33.19 -27.45
CA ARG A 8 10.42 34.17 -26.38
C ARG A 8 9.74 33.71 -25.10
N ASP A 9 10.13 34.27 -23.96
CA ASP A 9 9.49 33.98 -22.66
C ASP A 9 7.98 34.24 -22.67
N GLU A 10 7.54 35.17 -23.52
CA GLU A 10 6.14 35.56 -23.75
C GLU A 10 5.33 34.48 -24.50
N ASP A 11 6.00 33.70 -25.36
CA ASP A 11 5.39 32.71 -26.24
C ASP A 11 5.13 31.37 -25.54
N VAL A 12 5.67 31.19 -24.33
CA VAL A 12 5.58 29.93 -23.56
C VAL A 12 4.69 30.12 -22.34
N GLU A 13 3.45 29.65 -22.47
CA GLU A 13 2.54 29.58 -21.32
C GLU A 13 2.74 28.28 -20.55
N TRP A 14 3.37 28.36 -19.37
CA TRP A 14 3.55 27.23 -18.46
C TRP A 14 2.29 26.83 -17.67
N LYS A 15 1.13 27.35 -18.07
CA LYS A 15 -0.14 27.23 -17.34
C LYS A 15 -0.97 26.14 -17.99
N ALA A 16 -1.57 25.29 -17.16
CA ALA A 16 -2.72 24.51 -17.59
C ALA A 16 -3.97 25.36 -17.32
N PRO A 17 -4.71 25.83 -18.34
CA PRO A 17 -5.88 26.71 -18.14
C PRO A 17 -6.93 26.15 -17.19
N TRP A 18 -7.00 24.82 -17.09
CA TRP A 18 -7.91 24.08 -16.22
C TRP A 18 -7.39 23.82 -14.80
N LEU A 19 -6.13 24.14 -14.50
CA LEU A 19 -5.50 23.85 -13.20
C LEU A 19 -5.48 25.13 -12.34
N VAL A 20 -6.52 25.31 -11.53
CA VAL A 20 -6.62 26.42 -10.56
C VAL A 20 -6.74 25.87 -9.14
N PRO A 21 -5.65 25.30 -8.57
CA PRO A 21 -5.68 24.78 -7.21
C PRO A 21 -5.61 25.93 -6.20
N ASP A 22 -6.44 25.87 -5.16
CA ASP A 22 -6.38 26.81 -4.02
C ASP A 22 -5.21 26.50 -3.08
N GLU A 23 -4.77 25.24 -3.06
CA GLU A 23 -3.70 24.74 -2.21
C GLU A 23 -2.77 23.80 -2.98
N ILE A 24 -1.49 23.82 -2.62
CA ILE A 24 -0.51 22.84 -3.08
C ILE A 24 0.05 22.07 -1.90
N LEU A 25 0.14 20.75 -2.09
CA LEU A 25 1.03 19.92 -1.29
C LEU A 25 2.47 20.34 -1.61
N TYR A 26 3.31 20.57 -0.60
CA TYR A 26 4.71 20.96 -0.84
C TYR A 26 5.72 20.25 0.06
N ARG A 27 5.28 19.71 1.21
CA ARG A 27 6.13 19.03 2.19
C ARG A 27 5.40 17.79 2.75
N CYS A 28 6.18 16.81 3.15
CA CYS A 28 5.72 15.51 3.63
C CYS A 28 6.56 15.11 4.87
N GLY A 29 5.97 15.09 6.06
CA GLY A 29 6.73 14.97 7.32
C GLY A 29 7.84 16.03 7.39
N ASP A 30 9.07 15.56 7.60
CA ASP A 30 10.28 16.39 7.65
C ASP A 30 10.90 16.67 6.26
N PHE A 31 10.32 16.13 5.19
CA PHE A 31 10.83 16.34 3.83
C PHE A 31 10.29 17.64 3.20
N ASP A 32 11.17 18.57 2.85
CA ASP A 32 10.86 19.81 2.10
C ASP A 32 10.39 19.60 0.64
N TRP A 33 9.97 18.38 0.32
CA TRP A 33 9.57 17.91 -0.98
C TRP A 33 8.63 16.70 -0.82
N VAL A 34 8.00 16.30 -1.91
CA VAL A 34 6.99 15.23 -1.93
C VAL A 34 7.61 13.99 -2.59
N PRO A 35 7.71 12.85 -1.86
CA PRO A 35 8.19 11.60 -2.45
C PRO A 35 7.15 10.97 -3.36
N LEU A 36 7.45 10.86 -4.65
CA LEU A 36 6.61 10.18 -5.64
C LEU A 36 7.12 8.75 -5.86
N LEU A 37 6.29 7.78 -5.52
CA LEU A 37 6.58 6.36 -5.74
C LEU A 37 6.34 6.03 -7.22
N GLY A 38 7.40 5.75 -7.96
CA GLY A 38 7.36 5.26 -9.33
C GLY A 38 7.58 3.76 -9.42
N ILE A 39 7.55 3.23 -10.64
CA ILE A 39 7.78 1.80 -10.93
C ILE A 39 9.23 1.38 -10.60
N TRP A 40 10.19 2.28 -10.87
CA TRP A 40 11.62 2.01 -10.75
C TRP A 40 12.23 2.41 -9.41
N GLY A 41 11.48 3.10 -8.57
CA GLY A 41 11.98 3.68 -7.34
C GLY A 41 11.16 4.89 -6.91
N VAL A 42 11.74 5.69 -6.02
CA VAL A 42 11.12 6.92 -5.55
C VAL A 42 11.83 8.12 -6.13
N PHE A 43 11.05 9.06 -6.64
CA PHE A 43 11.51 10.32 -7.15
C PHE A 43 11.06 11.47 -6.27
N ARG A 44 11.88 12.51 -6.19
CA ARG A 44 11.52 13.76 -5.56
C ARG A 44 10.63 14.58 -6.49
N TYR A 45 9.51 15.06 -5.96
CA TYR A 45 8.80 16.20 -6.53
C TYR A 45 8.94 17.40 -5.59
N THR A 46 9.42 18.54 -6.10
CA THR A 46 9.50 19.79 -5.34
C THR A 46 8.51 20.81 -5.91
N PRO A 47 7.25 20.81 -5.43
CA PRO A 47 6.19 21.72 -5.89
C PRO A 47 6.59 23.20 -5.86
N LEU A 48 7.40 23.59 -4.87
CA LEU A 48 7.86 24.97 -4.72
C LEU A 48 8.78 25.45 -5.86
N LEU A 49 9.39 24.55 -6.64
CA LEU A 49 10.18 24.93 -7.81
C LEU A 49 9.32 25.28 -9.04
N VAL A 50 8.02 24.99 -9.01
CA VAL A 50 7.10 25.13 -10.15
C VAL A 50 5.89 26.00 -9.82
N LEU A 51 6.02 26.93 -8.87
CA LEU A 51 4.94 27.82 -8.42
C LEU A 51 4.35 28.67 -9.54
N ARG A 52 5.15 28.99 -10.57
CA ARG A 52 4.67 29.71 -11.76
C ARG A 52 3.52 28.98 -12.47
N LYS A 53 3.50 27.64 -12.45
CA LYS A 53 2.39 26.83 -13.03
C LYS A 53 1.06 27.09 -12.33
N TYR A 54 1.11 27.51 -11.07
CA TYR A 54 -0.05 27.76 -10.21
C TYR A 54 -0.38 29.25 -10.08
N ARG A 55 0.17 30.13 -10.93
CA ARG A 55 -0.02 31.60 -10.85
C ARG A 55 0.40 32.22 -9.51
N SER A 56 1.36 31.59 -8.84
CA SER A 56 1.95 32.10 -7.62
C SER A 56 3.34 32.68 -7.89
N ARG A 57 3.76 33.59 -7.02
CA ARG A 57 5.09 34.21 -7.06
C ARG A 57 6.15 33.15 -6.84
N GLN A 58 7.12 33.08 -7.76
CA GLN A 58 8.23 32.13 -7.67
C GLN A 58 9.37 32.72 -6.81
N PHE A 59 9.79 31.97 -5.79
CA PHE A 59 10.90 32.28 -4.90
C PHE A 59 11.88 31.10 -4.80
N ILE A 60 13.00 31.29 -4.10
CA ILE A 60 14.02 30.26 -3.86
C ILE A 60 13.53 29.30 -2.76
N PRO A 61 13.21 28.03 -3.06
CA PRO A 61 12.77 27.11 -2.02
C PRO A 61 13.94 26.59 -1.18
N THR A 62 13.62 26.05 -0.01
CA THR A 62 14.59 25.29 0.79
C THR A 62 15.01 24.04 0.01
N MET A 63 16.32 23.86 -0.16
CA MET A 63 16.92 22.76 -0.93
C MET A 63 17.55 21.69 -0.02
N GLN A 64 17.19 21.65 1.26
CA GLN A 64 17.78 20.69 2.21
C GLN A 64 17.49 19.25 1.78
N GLY A 65 18.53 18.41 1.89
CA GLY A 65 18.48 17.00 1.53
C GLY A 65 18.38 16.71 0.03
N LEU A 66 18.55 17.69 -0.90
CA LEU A 66 18.33 17.48 -2.35
C LEU A 66 19.05 16.27 -2.96
N ALA A 67 20.23 15.95 -2.45
CA ALA A 67 21.07 14.85 -2.93
C ALA A 67 20.56 13.45 -2.54
N GLU A 68 19.64 13.31 -1.58
CA GLU A 68 19.38 12.02 -0.91
C GLU A 68 18.15 11.26 -1.43
N CYS A 69 17.46 11.76 -2.46
CA CYS A 69 16.04 11.42 -2.65
C CYS A 69 15.65 10.84 -4.01
N GLU A 70 16.62 10.23 -4.66
CA GLU A 70 16.36 9.23 -5.67
C GLU A 70 16.91 7.89 -5.16
N PHE A 71 16.05 6.90 -5.01
CA PHE A 71 16.50 5.54 -4.73
C PHE A 71 15.66 4.50 -5.46
N SER A 72 16.33 3.46 -5.95
CA SER A 72 15.69 2.34 -6.62
C SER A 72 15.27 1.26 -5.62
N TYR A 73 14.27 0.46 -5.99
CA TYR A 73 13.82 -0.69 -5.18
C TYR A 73 14.83 -1.85 -5.11
N LYS A 74 15.99 -1.74 -5.78
CA LYS A 74 17.01 -2.79 -5.87
C LYS A 74 18.02 -2.78 -4.72
N GLY A 75 18.09 -1.69 -3.93
CA GLY A 75 19.10 -1.53 -2.87
C GLY A 75 18.73 -2.21 -1.54
N ASN A 76 19.75 -2.60 -0.78
CA ASN A 76 19.58 -3.04 0.62
C ASN A 76 18.92 -1.90 1.41
N ASN A 77 17.92 -2.18 2.24
CA ASN A 77 17.12 -1.22 3.02
C ASN A 77 16.03 -0.42 2.26
N TYR A 78 15.67 -0.76 1.00
CA TYR A 78 14.57 -0.06 0.31
C TYR A 78 13.24 -0.11 1.09
N ARG A 79 12.95 -1.25 1.75
CA ARG A 79 11.73 -1.43 2.55
C ARG A 79 11.66 -0.46 3.74
N GLY A 80 12.81 -0.15 4.35
CA GLY A 80 12.91 0.82 5.43
C GLY A 80 12.60 2.23 4.94
N LYS A 81 13.20 2.64 3.83
CA LYS A 81 12.95 3.94 3.18
C LYS A 81 11.49 4.09 2.74
N ILE A 82 10.88 3.04 2.20
CA ILE A 82 9.45 3.07 1.82
C ILE A 82 8.56 3.26 3.04
N ARG A 83 8.87 2.61 4.17
CA ARG A 83 8.13 2.80 5.41
C ARG A 83 8.28 4.22 5.96
N GLU A 84 9.47 4.79 5.90
CA GLU A 84 9.74 6.17 6.29
C GLU A 84 8.90 7.15 5.46
N MET A 85 8.92 7.00 4.14
CA MET A 85 8.09 7.82 3.24
C MET A 85 6.61 7.62 3.51
N SER A 86 6.14 6.38 3.64
CA SER A 86 4.74 6.09 3.97
C SER A 86 4.31 6.75 5.29
N ASN A 87 5.20 6.81 6.28
CA ASN A 87 4.94 7.53 7.52
C ASN A 87 4.93 9.05 7.32
N ALA A 88 5.85 9.61 6.54
CA ALA A 88 5.85 11.02 6.20
C ALA A 88 4.56 11.44 5.48
N TRP A 89 4.01 10.57 4.61
CA TRP A 89 2.74 10.79 3.92
C TRP A 89 1.52 10.91 4.85
N LYS A 90 1.64 10.48 6.12
CA LYS A 90 0.61 10.73 7.14
C LYS A 90 0.62 12.19 7.62
N GLN A 91 1.69 12.92 7.38
CA GLN A 91 1.91 14.32 7.79
C GLN A 91 2.13 15.20 6.57
N ILE A 92 1.08 15.41 5.79
CA ILE A 92 1.14 16.28 4.61
C ILE A 92 1.02 17.76 5.00
N HIS A 93 1.86 18.59 4.38
CA HIS A 93 1.83 20.04 4.55
C HIS A 93 1.38 20.71 3.25
N ARG A 94 0.31 21.50 3.36
CA ARG A 94 -0.27 22.25 2.25
C ARG A 94 -0.11 23.74 2.48
N MET A 95 0.05 24.47 1.39
CA MET A 95 0.12 25.93 1.40
C MET A 95 -0.94 26.48 0.46
N LYS A 96 -1.65 27.52 0.90
CA LYS A 96 -2.55 28.29 0.06
C LYS A 96 -1.77 29.04 -1.01
N ILE A 97 -2.27 28.97 -2.24
CA ILE A 97 -1.70 29.66 -3.37
C ILE A 97 -2.24 31.08 -3.38
N PHE A 98 -1.35 32.06 -3.31
CA PHE A 98 -1.71 33.46 -3.54
C PHE A 98 -1.53 33.79 -5.01
N THR A 99 -2.64 34.13 -5.68
CA THR A 99 -2.64 34.55 -7.08
C THR A 99 -2.12 35.97 -7.23
N VAL A 100 -0.83 36.14 -6.98
CA VAL A 100 -0.08 37.33 -7.39
C VAL A 100 0.45 36.96 -8.76
N GLY A 101 -0.09 37.56 -9.83
CA GLY A 101 0.18 37.18 -11.23
C GLY A 101 1.63 36.73 -11.46
N ALA A 102 1.83 35.71 -12.30
CA ALA A 102 3.08 34.94 -12.42
C ALA A 102 4.34 35.82 -12.47
N THR A 103 4.92 36.07 -11.30
CA THR A 103 6.06 36.97 -11.10
C THR A 103 7.17 36.21 -10.41
N THR A 104 8.40 36.63 -10.69
CA THR A 104 9.61 36.01 -10.17
C THR A 104 10.32 37.01 -9.30
N THR A 105 10.84 36.58 -8.16
CA THR A 105 11.72 37.48 -7.42
C THR A 105 13.05 37.64 -8.16
N PRO A 106 13.69 38.83 -8.14
CA PRO A 106 15.00 39.03 -8.74
C PRO A 106 16.05 38.02 -8.25
N GLU A 107 16.00 37.68 -6.96
CA GLU A 107 16.90 36.72 -6.32
C GLU A 107 16.71 35.31 -6.90
N TYR A 108 15.47 34.92 -7.22
CA TYR A 108 15.21 33.64 -7.87
C TYR A 108 15.86 33.56 -9.25
N HIS A 109 15.85 34.66 -10.02
CA HIS A 109 16.49 34.70 -11.33
C HIS A 109 18.00 34.50 -11.20
N GLU A 110 18.64 35.25 -10.29
CA GLU A 110 20.07 35.12 -10.03
C GLU A 110 20.45 33.71 -9.55
N TRP A 111 19.68 33.16 -8.60
CA TRP A 111 19.86 31.81 -8.09
C TRP A 111 19.72 30.74 -9.19
N ARG A 112 18.74 30.89 -10.09
CA ARG A 112 18.56 29.98 -11.23
C ARG A 112 19.73 30.07 -12.20
N SER A 113 20.19 31.28 -12.55
CA SER A 113 21.32 31.48 -13.47
C SER A 113 22.61 30.86 -12.94
N LYS A 114 22.88 30.95 -11.64
CA LYS A 114 24.03 30.27 -11.00
C LYS A 114 23.93 28.75 -11.15
N ARG A 115 22.75 28.15 -10.89
CA ARG A 115 22.56 26.68 -11.04
C ARG A 115 22.68 26.16 -12.47
N ILE A 116 22.30 26.95 -13.48
CA ILE A 116 22.42 26.55 -14.90
C ILE A 116 23.89 26.32 -15.24
N ASN A 117 24.79 27.12 -14.68
CA ASN A 117 26.24 26.97 -14.91
C ASN A 117 26.85 25.79 -14.14
N ASP A 118 26.22 25.36 -13.04
CA ASP A 118 26.72 24.27 -12.19
C ASP A 118 26.20 22.86 -12.58
N ASN A 119 25.15 22.75 -13.41
CA ASN A 119 24.43 21.48 -13.65
C ASN A 119 24.06 21.19 -15.12
N ILE A 120 24.77 21.74 -16.10
CA ILE A 120 24.75 21.15 -17.45
C ILE A 120 25.93 20.18 -17.51
N PRO A 121 25.76 18.87 -17.24
CA PRO A 121 26.70 17.93 -17.80
C PRO A 121 26.66 18.15 -19.32
N GLU A 122 27.82 18.47 -19.90
CA GLU A 122 28.03 18.34 -21.34
C GLU A 122 27.37 17.02 -21.77
N PRO A 123 26.49 17.01 -22.78
CA PRO A 123 25.92 15.75 -23.24
C PRO A 123 27.10 14.89 -23.69
N ASN A 124 27.41 13.83 -22.93
CA ASN A 124 28.48 12.89 -23.28
C ASN A 124 28.31 12.51 -24.75
N HIS A 125 29.27 12.92 -25.58
CA HIS A 125 29.27 12.70 -27.03
C HIS A 125 29.28 11.20 -27.42
N GLU A 126 29.34 10.29 -26.45
CA GLU A 126 29.32 8.84 -26.62
C GLU A 126 27.91 8.25 -26.82
N ASN A 127 26.84 8.94 -26.39
CA ASN A 127 25.46 8.48 -26.59
C ASN A 127 24.76 9.24 -27.73
N ASN A 128 25.27 9.08 -28.96
CA ASN A 128 24.58 9.52 -30.18
C ASN A 128 23.42 8.58 -30.59
N GLN A 129 22.87 7.77 -29.67
CA GLN A 129 21.55 7.20 -29.91
C GLN A 129 20.53 8.32 -29.77
N SER A 130 19.88 8.65 -30.88
CA SER A 130 18.91 9.74 -30.93
C SER A 130 17.91 9.64 -29.76
N ILE A 131 17.44 10.78 -29.24
CA ILE A 131 16.34 10.82 -28.26
C ILE A 131 15.16 9.98 -28.75
N GLU A 132 14.96 9.90 -30.07
CA GLU A 132 13.97 9.06 -30.73
C GLU A 132 14.19 7.55 -30.53
N GLU A 133 15.43 7.05 -30.54
CA GLU A 133 15.76 5.65 -30.20
C GLU A 133 15.46 5.34 -28.74
N HIS A 134 15.85 6.22 -27.81
CA HIS A 134 15.51 6.07 -26.39
C HIS A 134 13.99 6.08 -26.18
N LEU A 135 13.26 6.97 -26.87
CA LEU A 135 11.80 7.02 -26.85
C LEU A 135 11.13 5.86 -27.60
N ARG A 136 11.85 5.04 -28.38
CA ARG A 136 11.34 3.81 -29.01
C ARG A 136 11.58 2.56 -28.15
N VAL A 137 12.70 2.53 -27.45
CA VAL A 137 13.06 1.44 -26.52
C VAL A 137 12.22 1.52 -25.24
N VAL A 138 12.01 2.72 -24.69
CA VAL A 138 11.20 2.91 -23.46
C VAL A 138 9.76 2.40 -23.56
N PRO A 139 9.01 2.61 -24.66
CA PRO A 139 7.70 1.98 -24.86
C PRO A 139 7.75 0.46 -24.84
N SER A 140 8.78 -0.14 -25.48
CA SER A 140 8.92 -1.59 -25.59
C SER A 140 9.19 -2.24 -24.23
N GLU A 141 10.07 -1.65 -23.41
CA GLU A 141 10.33 -2.15 -22.06
C GLU A 141 9.10 -1.99 -21.13
N LEU A 142 8.38 -0.88 -21.23
CA LEU A 142 7.15 -0.67 -20.47
C LEU A 142 6.04 -1.66 -20.87
N GLU A 143 5.94 -1.98 -22.16
CA GLU A 143 4.97 -2.97 -22.65
C GLU A 143 5.31 -4.38 -22.15
N ILE A 144 6.59 -4.77 -22.14
CA ILE A 144 7.06 -6.03 -21.55
C ILE A 144 6.73 -6.10 -20.05
N ILE A 145 7.01 -5.02 -19.29
CA ILE A 145 6.73 -4.96 -17.86
C ILE A 145 5.22 -5.03 -17.59
N LYS A 146 4.41 -4.36 -18.41
CA LYS A 146 2.95 -4.41 -18.30
C LYS A 146 2.43 -5.84 -18.49
N GLN A 147 2.92 -6.56 -19.49
CA GLN A 147 2.54 -7.95 -19.74
C GLN A 147 2.95 -8.88 -18.59
N ASP A 148 4.17 -8.73 -18.04
CA ASP A 148 4.60 -9.49 -16.87
C ASP A 148 3.72 -9.20 -15.64
N PHE A 149 3.32 -7.94 -15.46
CA PHE A 149 2.42 -7.52 -14.38
C PHE A 149 1.02 -8.14 -14.53
N GLU A 150 0.43 -8.08 -15.74
CA GLU A 150 -0.85 -8.73 -16.04
C GLU A 150 -0.80 -10.24 -15.78
N LYS A 151 0.27 -10.92 -16.21
CA LYS A 151 0.47 -12.35 -15.95
C LYS A 151 0.51 -12.68 -14.46
N ARG A 152 1.26 -11.89 -13.67
CA ARG A 152 1.33 -12.07 -12.21
C ARG A 152 0.00 -11.80 -11.52
N ASN A 153 -0.77 -10.83 -11.99
CA ASN A 153 -2.10 -10.56 -11.44
C ASN A 153 -3.03 -11.75 -11.67
N VAL A 154 -3.06 -12.33 -12.87
CA VAL A 154 -3.86 -13.54 -13.15
C VAL A 154 -3.44 -14.72 -12.27
N GLU A 155 -2.14 -14.90 -12.01
CA GLU A 155 -1.65 -15.94 -11.09
C GLU A 155 -2.12 -15.69 -9.65
N LEU A 156 -2.08 -14.44 -9.19
CA LEU A 156 -2.53 -14.06 -7.86
C LEU A 156 -4.05 -14.23 -7.70
N GLU A 157 -4.84 -13.85 -8.70
CA GLU A 157 -6.30 -14.06 -8.71
C GLU A 157 -6.64 -15.54 -8.56
N LYS A 158 -5.97 -16.43 -9.32
CA LYS A 158 -6.14 -17.89 -9.17
C LYS A 158 -5.80 -18.40 -7.78
N LYS A 159 -4.71 -17.88 -7.17
CA LYS A 159 -4.34 -18.25 -5.79
C LYS A 159 -5.38 -17.76 -4.78
N ILE A 160 -5.97 -16.59 -5.00
CA ILE A 160 -7.05 -16.05 -4.15
C ILE A 160 -8.27 -16.95 -4.25
N GLU A 161 -8.73 -17.28 -5.45
CA GLU A 161 -9.87 -18.20 -5.65
C GLU A 161 -9.63 -19.57 -5.00
N GLN A 162 -8.44 -20.14 -5.15
CA GLN A 162 -8.07 -21.40 -4.51
C GLN A 162 -8.14 -21.30 -2.99
N MET A 163 -7.55 -20.25 -2.39
CA MET A 163 -7.58 -20.04 -0.94
C MET A 163 -9.02 -19.84 -0.43
N GLU A 164 -9.88 -19.15 -1.18
CA GLU A 164 -11.28 -18.98 -0.82
C GLU A 164 -12.06 -20.29 -0.85
N ALA A 165 -11.80 -21.14 -1.85
CA ALA A 165 -12.38 -22.48 -1.92
C ALA A 165 -11.92 -23.38 -0.77
N GLU A 166 -10.61 -23.39 -0.47
CA GLU A 166 -10.05 -24.13 0.67
C GLU A 166 -10.63 -23.65 2.00
N LYS A 167 -10.79 -22.33 2.17
CA LYS A 167 -11.45 -21.73 3.34
C LYS A 167 -12.90 -22.17 3.49
N MET A 168 -13.67 -22.24 2.39
CA MET A 168 -15.05 -22.73 2.42
C MET A 168 -15.13 -24.21 2.82
N LYS A 169 -14.23 -25.05 2.28
CA LYS A 169 -14.15 -26.46 2.66
C LYS A 169 -13.87 -26.63 4.15
N LEU A 170 -12.85 -25.94 4.67
CA LEU A 170 -12.50 -26.03 6.09
C LEU A 170 -13.63 -25.56 7.01
N ARG A 171 -14.43 -24.57 6.59
CA ARG A 171 -15.62 -24.14 7.33
C ARG A 171 -16.69 -25.24 7.40
N LEU A 172 -16.97 -25.90 6.28
CA LEU A 172 -17.91 -27.02 6.26
C LEU A 172 -17.44 -28.17 7.14
N ASP A 173 -16.16 -28.54 7.06
CA ASP A 173 -15.58 -29.59 7.91
C ASP A 173 -15.70 -29.25 9.40
N ALA A 174 -15.48 -27.99 9.78
CA ALA A 174 -15.65 -27.53 11.15
C ALA A 174 -17.11 -27.61 11.63
N ASP A 175 -18.08 -27.26 10.77
CA ASP A 175 -19.51 -27.36 11.09
C ASP A 175 -19.96 -28.83 11.26
N VAL A 176 -19.44 -29.74 10.41
CA VAL A 176 -19.67 -31.19 10.55
C VAL A 176 -19.12 -31.69 11.89
N GLN A 177 -17.87 -31.38 12.22
CA GLN A 177 -17.26 -31.78 13.49
C GLN A 177 -18.03 -31.24 14.70
N LYS A 178 -18.53 -30.00 14.61
CA LYS A 178 -19.36 -29.39 15.66
C LYS A 178 -20.67 -30.16 15.86
N LEU A 179 -21.35 -30.53 14.77
CA LEU A 179 -22.58 -31.30 14.82
C LEU A 179 -22.36 -32.70 15.41
N GLU A 180 -21.28 -33.38 15.02
CA GLU A 180 -20.90 -34.68 15.58
C GLU A 180 -20.61 -34.60 17.08
N ALA A 181 -19.86 -33.59 17.51
CA ALA A 181 -19.55 -33.35 18.92
C ALA A 181 -20.83 -33.10 19.74
N GLU A 182 -21.79 -32.34 19.20
CA GLU A 182 -23.08 -32.11 19.85
C GLU A 182 -23.90 -33.41 19.97
N ARG A 183 -23.90 -34.24 18.92
CA ARG A 183 -24.57 -35.56 18.94
C ARG A 183 -23.96 -36.48 19.99
N LEU A 184 -22.63 -36.55 20.07
CA LEU A 184 -21.92 -37.32 21.08
C LEU A 184 -22.22 -36.82 22.49
N ARG A 185 -22.29 -35.50 22.70
CA ARG A 185 -22.65 -34.90 24.00
C ARG A 185 -24.06 -35.30 24.43
N LYS A 186 -25.05 -35.25 23.54
CA LYS A 186 -26.43 -35.70 23.82
C LYS A 186 -26.47 -37.18 24.16
N GLY A 187 -25.76 -38.02 23.41
CA GLY A 187 -25.65 -39.45 23.69
C GLY A 187 -25.02 -39.74 25.06
N LYS A 188 -23.97 -39.00 25.43
CA LYS A 188 -23.33 -39.11 26.74
C LYS A 188 -24.28 -38.77 27.89
N ILE A 189 -25.01 -37.66 27.80
CA ILE A 189 -25.99 -37.24 28.84
C ILE A 189 -27.03 -38.34 29.05
N LYS A 190 -27.60 -38.88 27.96
CA LYS A 190 -28.58 -39.96 28.05
C LYS A 190 -28.03 -41.23 28.70
N ALA A 191 -26.81 -41.65 28.32
CA ALA A 191 -26.18 -42.83 28.91
C ALA A 191 -25.90 -42.66 30.41
N GLU A 192 -25.61 -41.43 30.85
CA GLU A 192 -25.38 -41.07 32.25
C GLU A 192 -26.70 -41.11 33.04
N GLU A 193 -27.80 -40.59 32.49
CA GLU A 193 -29.15 -40.71 33.05
C GLU A 193 -29.61 -42.18 33.17
N ASP A 194 -29.40 -42.98 32.13
CA ASP A 194 -29.73 -44.42 32.11
C ASP A 194 -28.92 -45.19 33.18
N LEU A 195 -27.64 -44.86 33.36
CA LEU A 195 -26.76 -45.46 34.37
C LEU A 195 -27.23 -45.12 35.79
N ASP A 196 -27.62 -43.86 36.04
CA ASP A 196 -28.14 -43.42 37.34
C ASP A 196 -29.47 -44.12 37.66
N SER A 197 -30.37 -44.29 36.68
CA SER A 197 -31.60 -45.05 36.84
C SER A 197 -31.32 -46.51 37.23
N LEU A 198 -30.43 -47.18 36.48
CA LEU A 198 -30.05 -48.57 36.75
C LEU A 198 -29.45 -48.74 38.16
N LYS A 199 -28.65 -47.76 38.60
CA LYS A 199 -28.06 -47.72 39.94
C LYS A 199 -29.12 -47.59 41.03
N MET A 200 -30.17 -46.80 40.81
CA MET A 200 -31.31 -46.71 41.72
C MET A 200 -32.10 -48.02 41.79
N ASP A 201 -32.40 -48.63 40.63
CA ASP A 201 -33.13 -49.90 40.57
C ASP A 201 -32.39 -51.03 41.27
N TYR A 202 -31.06 -51.12 41.06
CA TYR A 202 -30.21 -52.08 41.77
C TYR A 202 -30.27 -51.88 43.30
N LYS A 203 -30.18 -50.62 43.77
CA LYS A 203 -30.27 -50.30 45.20
C LYS A 203 -31.63 -50.71 45.79
N LYS A 204 -32.71 -50.51 45.04
CA LYS A 204 -34.07 -50.90 45.45
C LYS A 204 -34.22 -52.42 45.52
N LEU A 205 -33.72 -53.14 44.51
CA LEU A 205 -33.74 -54.61 44.48
C LEU A 205 -32.95 -55.22 45.65
N TRP A 206 -31.77 -54.67 45.95
CA TRP A 206 -30.96 -55.10 47.10
C TRP A 206 -31.69 -54.90 48.44
N LEU A 207 -32.36 -53.75 48.64
CA LEU A 207 -33.17 -53.48 49.84
C LEU A 207 -34.36 -54.44 49.95
N SER A 208 -35.03 -54.76 48.84
CA SER A 208 -36.13 -55.73 48.79
C SER A 208 -35.66 -57.15 49.15
N MET A 209 -34.51 -57.60 48.63
CA MET A 209 -33.95 -58.91 48.98
C MET A 209 -33.60 -58.99 50.48
N ARG A 210 -33.09 -57.90 51.06
CA ARG A 210 -32.77 -57.82 52.50
C ARG A 210 -34.01 -57.89 53.39
N THR A 211 -35.15 -57.36 52.95
CA THR A 211 -36.41 -57.36 53.71
C THR A 211 -37.18 -58.68 53.57
N VAL A 212 -37.15 -59.32 52.40
CA VAL A 212 -37.78 -60.64 52.18
C VAL A 212 -37.03 -61.78 52.89
N GLY A 213 -35.71 -61.66 53.04
CA GLY A 213 -34.89 -62.64 53.79
C GLY A 213 -35.05 -62.63 55.31
N LEU A 214 -35.87 -61.73 55.88
CA LEU A 214 -36.09 -61.58 57.32
C LEU A 214 -37.44 -62.13 57.81
N GLY A 215 -38.20 -62.80 56.93
CA GLY A 215 -39.47 -63.46 57.28
C GLY A 215 -39.40 -64.97 57.10
N LYS A 216 -39.35 -65.69 58.23
CA LYS A 216 -39.46 -67.16 58.43
C LYS A 216 -38.12 -67.90 58.29
N THR A 217 -37.63 -68.61 59.31
CA THR A 217 -38.35 -69.53 60.21
C THR A 217 -37.90 -69.43 61.68
N SER A 218 -38.88 -69.21 62.56
CA SER A 218 -38.88 -69.64 63.96
C SER A 218 -39.78 -70.87 64.02
N GLU A 219 -39.19 -72.05 64.21
CA GLU A 219 -39.62 -73.18 65.06
C GLU A 219 -38.54 -74.26 65.01
#